data_AF-A0A182X2W1-F1
#
_entry.id   AF-A0A182X2W1-F1
#
_cell.length_a   1.000
_cell.length_b   1.000
_cell.length_c   1.000
_cell.angle_alpha   90.00
_cell.angle_beta   90.00
_cell.angle_gamma   90.00
#
_symmetry.space_group_name_H-M   'P 1'
#
loop_
_entity.id
_entity.type
_entity.pdbx_description
1 polymer ?
#
loop_
_entity_poly.entity_id
_entity_poly.type
_entity_poly.pdbx_seq_one_letter_code
_entity_poly.pdbx_strand_id
1 'polypeptide(L)'
;MRSLVHFILSLALMRLAWAQEDAHLPDYLVFTKQFAVHVQVREPSGIMVWTRDSPLIETFGLELYVGRGNHSSRGPIWDRQLLVNTSVLVDGKFFIHDDGMVVEMGDTIRYRFMVTHKKTLFHSNFRRILVTDHLFYRPKNNYCFSQCLVGDQQVAHEEVAHLKQLLEQKILQCVGTQASEHLFFPLENASKLVADAELYVKSRLFQVEALRPLVNSVVTTYLAHNGVGFRMYTLLDKFKVLELGQGYLDVIDFDSFLEESN
;
A
#
# COMPACT_ATOMS: atom_id res chain seq x y z
N MET A 1 70.50 -30.15 36.37
CA MET A 1 69.79 -29.78 35.12
C MET A 1 68.26 -29.92 35.19
N ARG A 2 67.65 -30.73 36.06
CA ARG A 2 66.18 -30.87 36.16
C ARG A 2 65.42 -29.69 36.80
N SER A 3 66.09 -28.86 37.61
CA SER A 3 65.44 -27.75 38.33
C SER A 3 65.18 -26.50 37.45
N LEU A 4 66.07 -26.22 36.48
CA LEU A 4 65.91 -25.07 35.58
C LEU A 4 64.75 -25.23 34.60
N VAL A 5 64.48 -26.47 34.16
CA VAL A 5 63.43 -26.77 33.18
C VAL A 5 62.04 -26.57 33.79
N HIS A 6 61.86 -26.91 35.08
CA HIS A 6 60.58 -26.67 35.78
C HIS A 6 60.29 -25.19 36.00
N PHE A 7 61.32 -24.36 36.21
CA PHE A 7 61.15 -22.92 36.41
C PHE A 7 60.82 -22.17 35.11
N ILE A 8 61.34 -22.65 33.98
CA ILE A 8 61.02 -22.09 32.65
C ILE A 8 59.61 -22.54 32.22
N LEU A 9 59.21 -23.77 32.52
CA LEU A 9 57.86 -24.26 32.22
C LEU A 9 56.78 -23.53 33.04
N SER A 10 57.05 -23.21 34.30
CA SER A 10 56.10 -22.47 35.16
C SER A 10 55.96 -21.00 34.75
N LEU A 11 57.05 -20.35 34.31
CA LEU A 11 56.97 -19.00 33.74
C LEU A 11 56.25 -18.97 32.37
N ALA A 12 56.42 -20.01 31.55
CA ALA A 12 55.70 -20.13 30.28
C ALA A 12 54.18 -20.35 30.50
N LEU A 13 53.81 -21.19 31.49
CA LEU A 13 52.42 -21.43 31.85
C LEU A 13 51.77 -20.22 32.54
N MET A 14 52.52 -19.45 33.35
CA MET A 14 51.99 -18.19 33.88
C MET A 14 51.84 -17.10 32.81
N ARG A 15 52.67 -17.06 31.77
CA ARG A 15 52.48 -16.11 30.67
C ARG A 15 51.36 -16.50 29.71
N LEU A 16 51.05 -17.79 29.58
CA LEU A 16 49.91 -18.28 28.80
C LEU A 16 48.56 -18.05 29.52
N ALA A 17 48.55 -17.91 30.84
CA ALA A 17 47.32 -17.59 31.60
C ALA A 17 46.93 -16.10 31.57
N TRP A 18 47.81 -15.20 31.09
CA TRP A 18 47.58 -13.75 31.04
C TRP A 18 47.52 -13.20 29.61
N ALA A 19 47.19 -14.06 28.65
CA ALA A 19 46.85 -13.66 27.29
C ALA A 19 45.55 -14.36 26.85
N GLN A 20 44.56 -14.43 27.75
CA GLN A 20 43.18 -14.41 27.31
C GLN A 20 42.90 -12.95 26.96
N GLU A 21 43.32 -12.56 25.77
CA GLU A 21 42.98 -11.28 25.16
C GLU A 21 41.44 -11.29 25.09
N ASP A 22 40.80 -10.54 25.99
CA ASP A 22 39.40 -10.18 25.89
C ASP A 22 39.25 -9.46 24.55
N ALA A 23 38.99 -10.24 23.50
CA ALA A 23 38.69 -9.75 22.18
C ALA A 23 37.34 -9.04 22.27
N HIS A 24 37.37 -7.81 22.79
CA HIS A 24 36.26 -6.88 22.75
C HIS A 24 35.86 -6.77 21.27
N LEU A 25 34.75 -7.40 20.94
CA LEU A 25 34.13 -7.24 19.63
C LEU A 25 33.99 -5.73 19.40
N PRO A 26 34.42 -5.22 18.24
CA PRO A 26 34.28 -3.81 17.92
C PRO A 26 32.88 -3.30 18.27
N ASP A 27 32.77 -2.12 18.90
CA ASP A 27 31.51 -1.59 19.41
C ASP A 27 30.39 -1.56 18.35
N TYR A 28 30.76 -1.36 17.08
CA TYR A 28 29.82 -1.40 15.96
C TYR A 28 29.21 -2.79 15.72
N LEU A 29 29.93 -3.87 15.99
CA LEU A 29 29.43 -5.25 15.88
C LEU A 29 28.45 -5.55 17.02
N VAL A 30 28.75 -5.07 18.23
CA VAL A 30 27.84 -5.22 19.37
C VAL A 30 26.55 -4.43 19.10
N PHE A 31 26.69 -3.19 18.63
CA PHE A 31 25.55 -2.32 18.28
C PHE A 31 24.69 -2.92 17.16
N THR A 32 25.29 -3.43 16.08
CA THR A 32 24.50 -3.95 14.94
C THR A 32 23.86 -5.30 15.22
N LYS A 33 24.36 -6.09 16.17
CA LYS A 33 23.77 -7.39 16.55
C LYS A 33 22.35 -7.28 17.10
N GLN A 34 21.94 -6.10 17.61
CA GLN A 34 20.60 -5.90 18.15
C GLN A 34 19.51 -5.76 17.07
N PHE A 35 19.88 -5.60 15.80
CA PHE A 35 18.94 -5.42 14.70
C PHE A 35 18.69 -6.72 13.93
N ALA A 36 17.42 -7.10 13.84
CA ALA A 36 16.96 -8.18 12.99
C ALA A 36 16.63 -7.62 11.60
N VAL A 37 17.35 -8.10 10.58
CA VAL A 37 17.09 -7.76 9.18
C VAL A 37 16.50 -8.96 8.48
N HIS A 38 15.35 -8.74 7.86
CA HIS A 38 14.59 -9.74 7.12
C HIS A 38 14.78 -9.53 5.63
N VAL A 39 14.88 -10.63 4.89
CA VAL A 39 14.98 -10.65 3.42
C VAL A 39 13.88 -11.57 2.90
N GLN A 40 13.13 -11.13 1.90
CA GLN A 40 12.18 -11.95 1.16
C GLN A 40 12.29 -11.67 -0.33
N VAL A 41 12.04 -12.68 -1.15
CA VAL A 41 12.03 -12.61 -2.60
C VAL A 41 10.58 -12.69 -3.11
N ARG A 42 10.25 -11.99 -4.20
CA ARG A 42 8.96 -12.07 -4.88
C ARG A 42 9.10 -12.76 -6.23
N GLU A 43 8.04 -13.45 -6.64
CA GLU A 43 7.90 -14.01 -7.99
C GLU A 43 7.01 -13.06 -8.83
N PRO A 44 7.30 -12.87 -10.13
CA PRO A 44 8.43 -13.41 -10.90
C PRO A 44 9.75 -12.65 -10.69
N SER A 45 9.68 -11.43 -10.16
CA SER A 45 10.83 -10.60 -9.82
C SER A 45 10.53 -9.81 -8.54
N GLY A 46 11.59 -9.50 -7.83
CA GLY A 46 11.58 -8.54 -6.75
C GLY A 46 12.26 -9.06 -5.49
N ILE A 47 12.85 -8.14 -4.74
CA ILE A 47 13.46 -8.41 -3.44
C ILE A 47 13.04 -7.35 -2.44
N MET A 48 12.75 -7.78 -1.22
CA MET A 48 12.34 -6.92 -0.11
C MET A 48 13.27 -7.16 1.07
N VAL A 49 13.75 -6.08 1.67
CA VAL A 49 14.58 -6.10 2.87
C VAL A 49 14.08 -5.09 3.87
N TRP A 50 13.93 -5.51 5.14
CA TRP A 50 13.48 -4.60 6.17
C TRP A 50 14.02 -4.91 7.55
N THR A 51 14.00 -3.87 8.39
CA THR A 51 14.17 -3.95 9.84
C THR A 51 13.02 -3.20 10.51
N ARG A 52 12.68 -3.59 11.74
CA ARG A 52 11.72 -2.85 12.57
C ARG A 52 12.23 -1.44 12.86
N ASP A 53 11.30 -0.51 13.04
CA ASP A 53 11.60 0.81 13.58
C ASP A 53 12.35 0.73 14.92
N SER A 54 13.26 1.66 15.13
CA SER A 54 14.03 1.76 16.37
C SER A 54 14.50 3.19 16.55
N PRO A 55 14.46 3.75 17.78
CA PRO A 55 15.04 5.06 18.06
C PRO A 55 16.56 5.08 17.86
N LEU A 56 17.19 3.91 17.72
CA LEU A 56 18.62 3.76 17.43
C LEU A 56 18.92 3.74 15.92
N ILE A 57 17.94 4.02 15.05
CA ILE A 57 18.08 4.05 13.60
C ILE A 57 17.51 5.37 13.08
N GLU A 58 18.37 6.28 12.64
CA GLU A 58 18.00 7.51 11.92
C GLU A 58 17.90 7.24 10.41
N THR A 59 18.76 6.36 9.90
CA THR A 59 18.77 5.96 8.49
C THR A 59 19.20 4.51 8.40
N PHE A 60 18.51 3.75 7.56
CA PHE A 60 18.79 2.35 7.25
C PHE A 60 19.31 2.21 5.82
N GLY A 61 20.50 1.65 5.67
CA GLY A 61 21.14 1.38 4.39
C GLY A 61 21.27 -0.11 4.11
N LEU A 62 21.30 -0.47 2.85
CA LEU A 62 21.49 -1.83 2.36
C LEU A 62 22.55 -1.85 1.26
N GLU A 63 23.49 -2.78 1.40
CA GLU A 63 24.39 -3.20 0.34
C GLU A 63 24.18 -4.69 0.13
N LEU A 64 23.56 -5.03 -1.00
CA LEU A 64 23.15 -6.39 -1.34
C LEU A 64 23.65 -6.77 -2.72
N TYR A 65 24.14 -8.00 -2.84
CA TYR A 65 24.60 -8.62 -4.07
C TYR A 65 23.91 -9.97 -4.23
N VAL A 66 23.43 -10.27 -5.42
CA VAL A 66 22.93 -11.61 -5.78
C VAL A 66 23.88 -12.19 -6.82
N GLY A 67 24.25 -13.44 -6.63
CA GLY A 67 25.14 -14.14 -7.54
C GLY A 67 24.70 -15.57 -7.76
N ARG A 68 24.89 -16.04 -9.00
CA ARG A 68 24.51 -17.40 -9.39
C ARG A 68 25.38 -18.41 -8.66
N GLY A 69 24.73 -19.37 -8.00
CA GLY A 69 25.40 -20.52 -7.40
C GLY A 69 25.95 -21.42 -8.49
N ASN A 70 27.23 -21.29 -8.83
CA ASN A 70 27.87 -22.19 -9.79
C ASN A 70 28.51 -23.36 -9.04
N HIS A 71 28.28 -24.60 -9.49
CA HIS A 71 28.88 -25.82 -8.92
C HIS A 71 30.41 -25.93 -9.12
N SER A 72 31.05 -24.88 -9.64
CA SER A 72 32.50 -24.79 -9.82
C SER A 72 33.20 -24.18 -8.61
N SER A 73 34.42 -24.63 -8.31
CA SER A 73 35.28 -24.23 -7.18
C SER A 73 35.64 -22.73 -7.07
N ARG A 74 35.14 -21.86 -7.95
CA ARG A 74 35.49 -20.42 -8.02
C ARG A 74 34.54 -19.47 -7.31
N GLY A 75 33.51 -19.98 -6.62
CA GLY A 75 32.54 -19.14 -5.91
C GLY A 75 31.55 -18.41 -6.83
N PRO A 76 30.54 -17.74 -6.26
CA PRO A 76 29.46 -17.11 -7.04
C PRO A 76 29.94 -15.88 -7.81
N ILE A 77 29.42 -15.71 -9.03
CA ILE A 77 29.57 -14.50 -9.84
C ILE A 77 28.45 -13.54 -9.40
N TRP A 78 28.82 -12.42 -8.79
CA TRP A 78 27.89 -11.38 -8.33
C TRP A 78 27.50 -10.48 -9.50
N ASP A 79 26.33 -10.69 -10.08
CA ASP A 79 25.86 -10.03 -11.31
C ASP A 79 24.70 -9.04 -11.08
N ARG A 80 24.08 -9.08 -9.90
CA ARG A 80 22.98 -8.18 -9.49
C ARG A 80 23.34 -7.48 -8.19
N GLN A 81 23.04 -6.20 -8.07
CA GLN A 81 23.35 -5.40 -6.88
C GLN A 81 22.22 -4.42 -6.52
N LEU A 82 22.06 -4.17 -5.23
CA LEU A 82 21.16 -3.17 -4.66
C LEU A 82 21.91 -2.39 -3.57
N LEU A 83 22.17 -1.11 -3.83
CA LEU A 83 22.93 -0.19 -2.98
C LEU A 83 22.05 1.03 -2.69
N VAL A 84 21.34 1.02 -1.57
CA VAL A 84 20.31 2.03 -1.30
C VAL A 84 20.15 2.29 0.19
N ASN A 85 19.71 3.49 0.54
CA ASN A 85 19.38 3.90 1.90
C ASN A 85 17.97 4.50 1.97
N THR A 86 17.39 4.45 3.16
CA THR A 86 16.10 5.05 3.46
C THR A 86 16.07 5.58 4.89
N SER A 87 15.44 6.74 5.06
CA SER A 87 15.03 7.29 6.36
C SER A 87 13.51 7.26 6.54
N VAL A 88 12.77 6.78 5.53
CA VAL A 88 11.31 6.77 5.52
C VAL A 88 10.82 5.44 6.09
N LEU A 89 9.84 5.54 6.98
CA LEU A 89 9.16 4.38 7.56
C LEU A 89 7.92 4.03 6.76
N VAL A 90 7.72 2.74 6.53
CA VAL A 90 6.49 2.16 5.97
C VAL A 90 5.98 1.12 6.97
N ASP A 91 4.79 1.33 7.51
CA ASP A 91 4.15 0.43 8.48
C ASP A 91 5.06 0.03 9.67
N GLY A 92 5.76 1.02 10.25
CA GLY A 92 6.67 0.80 11.38
C GLY A 92 7.97 0.05 11.02
N LYS A 93 8.38 0.08 9.75
CA LYS A 93 9.60 -0.59 9.27
C LYS A 93 10.41 0.36 8.39
N PHE A 94 11.73 0.24 8.48
CA PHE A 94 12.59 0.71 7.39
C PHE A 94 12.54 -0.34 6.29
N PHE A 95 11.90 0.01 5.19
CA PHE A 95 11.58 -0.91 4.10
C PHE A 95 12.32 -0.51 2.83
N ILE A 96 13.08 -1.43 2.27
CA ILE A 96 13.79 -1.29 1.00
C ILE A 96 13.29 -2.40 0.08
N HIS A 97 12.89 -2.05 -1.13
CA HIS A 97 12.53 -3.02 -2.15
C HIS A 97 13.08 -2.64 -3.52
N ASP A 98 13.26 -3.65 -4.36
CA ASP A 98 13.53 -3.53 -5.79
C ASP A 98 12.58 -4.51 -6.48
N ASP A 99 11.69 -3.99 -7.33
CA ASP A 99 10.65 -4.80 -7.99
C ASP A 99 11.17 -5.53 -9.24
N GLY A 100 12.29 -5.08 -9.80
CA GLY A 100 12.87 -5.59 -11.05
C GLY A 100 13.93 -6.69 -10.85
N MET A 101 14.48 -6.83 -9.65
CA MET A 101 15.52 -7.83 -9.39
C MET A 101 14.98 -9.26 -9.45
N VAL A 102 15.34 -9.99 -10.51
CA VAL A 102 15.06 -11.43 -10.62
C VAL A 102 16.03 -12.19 -9.71
N VAL A 103 15.51 -13.04 -8.82
CA VAL A 103 16.29 -13.91 -7.92
C VAL A 103 15.76 -15.32 -8.01
N GLU A 104 16.64 -16.29 -8.27
CA GLU A 104 16.27 -17.68 -8.55
C GLU A 104 16.68 -18.61 -7.40
N MET A 105 15.99 -19.74 -7.28
CA MET A 105 16.41 -20.80 -6.36
C MET A 105 17.83 -21.27 -6.70
N GLY A 106 18.68 -21.41 -5.68
CA GLY A 106 20.09 -21.76 -5.84
C GLY A 106 21.04 -20.56 -5.97
N ASP A 107 20.52 -19.35 -6.18
CA ASP A 107 21.32 -18.13 -6.04
C ASP A 107 21.88 -17.97 -4.62
N THR A 108 22.96 -17.21 -4.49
CA THR A 108 23.46 -16.72 -3.21
C THR A 108 23.19 -15.23 -3.11
N ILE A 109 22.56 -14.81 -2.01
CA ILE A 109 22.43 -13.40 -1.63
C ILE A 109 23.51 -13.09 -0.60
N ARG A 110 24.33 -12.07 -0.85
CA ARG A 110 25.30 -11.51 0.10
C ARG A 110 24.89 -10.09 0.43
N TYR A 111 24.65 -9.79 1.70
CA TYR A 111 24.24 -8.45 2.10
C TYR A 111 24.92 -7.98 3.39
N ARG A 112 25.07 -6.68 3.54
CA ARG A 112 25.29 -6.01 4.82
C ARG A 112 24.34 -4.83 4.91
N PHE A 113 23.95 -4.46 6.12
CA PHE A 113 23.15 -3.28 6.36
C PHE A 113 23.97 -2.22 7.08
N MET A 114 23.55 -0.97 6.94
CA MET A 114 24.15 0.18 7.58
C MET A 114 23.08 0.93 8.38
N VAL A 115 23.44 1.42 9.55
CA VAL A 115 22.55 2.22 10.40
C VAL A 115 23.28 3.50 10.76
N THR A 116 22.62 4.64 10.58
CA THR A 116 23.08 5.91 11.14
C THR A 116 22.40 6.15 12.47
N HIS A 117 23.17 6.46 13.52
CA HIS A 117 22.66 6.84 14.83
C HIS A 117 23.55 7.92 15.42
N LYS A 118 22.97 9.05 15.84
CA LYS A 118 23.71 10.21 16.34
C LYS A 118 24.82 10.63 15.39
N LYS A 119 24.51 10.69 14.09
CA LYS A 119 25.46 11.02 13.00
C LYS A 119 26.64 10.05 12.84
N THR A 120 26.63 8.90 13.51
CA THR A 120 27.66 7.87 13.37
C THR A 120 27.11 6.73 12.54
N LEU A 121 27.87 6.33 11.51
CA LEU A 121 27.51 5.23 10.61
C LEU A 121 28.06 3.91 11.13
N PHE A 122 27.18 2.96 11.39
CA PHE A 122 27.51 1.60 11.80
C PHE A 122 27.20 0.63 10.67
N HIS A 123 28.12 -0.28 10.37
CA HIS A 123 27.94 -1.29 9.33
C HIS A 123 27.94 -2.69 9.94
N SER A 124 27.02 -3.54 9.49
CA SER A 124 27.04 -4.95 9.87
C SER A 124 28.15 -5.70 9.13
N ASN A 125 28.52 -6.88 9.65
CA ASN A 125 29.23 -7.86 8.85
C ASN A 125 28.38 -8.30 7.65
N PHE A 126 29.04 -8.75 6.58
CA PHE A 126 28.36 -9.41 5.48
C PHE A 126 27.75 -10.73 5.95
N ARG A 127 26.48 -10.92 5.60
CA ARG A 127 25.72 -12.15 5.76
C ARG A 127 25.52 -12.77 4.38
N ARG A 128 25.37 -14.10 4.35
CA ARG A 128 25.07 -14.84 3.12
C ARG A 128 23.83 -15.71 3.34
N ILE A 129 22.96 -15.76 2.34
CA ILE A 129 21.76 -16.58 2.31
C ILE A 129 21.79 -17.37 1.00
N LEU A 130 21.67 -18.69 1.08
CA LEU A 130 21.35 -19.51 -0.09
C LEU A 130 19.86 -19.39 -0.35
N VAL A 131 19.48 -19.04 -1.57
CA VAL A 131 18.07 -18.86 -1.95
C VAL A 131 17.42 -20.24 -2.05
N THR A 132 16.58 -20.54 -1.07
CA THR A 132 15.72 -21.72 -1.03
C THR A 132 14.27 -21.29 -1.19
N ASP A 133 13.40 -22.26 -1.43
CA ASP A 133 11.97 -22.04 -1.65
C ASP A 133 11.28 -21.21 -0.54
N HIS A 134 11.71 -21.38 0.71
CA HIS A 134 11.15 -20.66 1.86
C HIS A 134 11.44 -19.15 1.89
N LEU A 135 12.41 -18.68 1.10
CA LEU A 135 12.73 -17.26 1.01
C LEU A 135 11.72 -16.50 0.13
N PHE A 136 10.97 -17.21 -0.70
CA PHE A 136 9.95 -16.65 -1.57
C PHE A 136 8.69 -16.30 -0.77
N TYR A 137 8.26 -15.06 -0.90
CA TYR A 137 7.00 -14.58 -0.38
C TYR A 137 5.85 -15.16 -1.18
N ARG A 138 5.23 -16.21 -0.65
CA ARG A 138 4.00 -16.82 -1.18
C ARG A 138 2.93 -16.80 -0.08
N PRO A 139 2.08 -15.76 -0.02
CA PRO A 139 0.94 -15.76 0.87
C PRO A 139 0.14 -17.08 0.72
N LYS A 140 -0.31 -17.67 1.82
CA LYS A 140 -1.11 -18.91 1.77
C LYS A 140 -2.43 -18.72 1.01
N ASN A 141 -2.89 -17.47 0.88
CA ASN A 141 -4.00 -17.05 0.03
C ASN A 141 -3.47 -16.26 -1.18
N ASN A 142 -2.78 -16.94 -2.10
CA ASN A 142 -2.37 -16.38 -3.39
C ASN A 142 -3.54 -16.31 -4.39
N TYR A 143 -4.70 -15.82 -3.95
CA TYR A 143 -5.77 -15.49 -4.89
C TYR A 143 -5.36 -14.24 -5.66
N CYS A 144 -4.96 -14.45 -6.91
CA CYS A 144 -4.66 -13.38 -7.84
C CYS A 144 -5.99 -12.77 -8.31
N PHE A 145 -6.41 -11.66 -7.70
CA PHE A 145 -7.64 -10.93 -8.06
C PHE A 145 -7.63 -10.36 -9.49
N SER A 146 -6.53 -10.49 -10.22
CA SER A 146 -6.44 -10.11 -11.64
C SER A 146 -7.29 -10.99 -12.57
N GLN A 147 -7.74 -12.16 -12.10
CA GLN A 147 -8.66 -13.04 -12.83
C GLN A 147 -10.16 -12.81 -12.48
N CYS A 148 -10.49 -11.91 -11.56
CA CYS A 148 -11.88 -11.58 -11.19
C CYS A 148 -12.66 -10.82 -12.27
N LEU A 149 -12.09 -10.56 -13.46
CA LEU A 149 -12.73 -9.74 -14.49
C LEU A 149 -13.69 -10.50 -15.41
N VAL A 150 -13.80 -11.83 -15.36
CA VAL A 150 -14.62 -12.57 -16.35
C VAL A 150 -15.52 -13.66 -15.74
N GLY A 151 -15.15 -14.27 -14.61
CA GLY A 151 -15.89 -15.42 -14.05
C GLY A 151 -17.00 -15.07 -13.05
N ASP A 152 -16.79 -14.05 -12.20
CA ASP A 152 -17.63 -13.79 -11.01
C ASP A 152 -18.46 -12.50 -11.13
N GLN A 153 -18.82 -12.11 -12.35
CA GLN A 153 -19.58 -10.88 -12.58
C GLN A 153 -20.93 -10.89 -11.86
N GLN A 154 -21.54 -12.07 -11.68
CA GLN A 154 -22.78 -12.26 -10.93
C GLN A 154 -22.58 -12.13 -9.42
N VAL A 155 -21.55 -12.79 -8.85
CA VAL A 155 -21.25 -12.70 -7.41
C VAL A 155 -20.84 -11.28 -7.02
N ALA A 156 -20.01 -10.62 -7.84
CA ALA A 156 -19.67 -9.22 -7.65
C ALA A 156 -20.88 -8.29 -7.77
N HIS A 157 -21.83 -8.58 -8.68
CA HIS A 157 -23.06 -7.81 -8.80
C HIS A 157 -23.96 -7.99 -7.57
N GLU A 158 -24.05 -9.20 -7.02
CA GLU A 158 -24.79 -9.51 -5.80
C GLU A 158 -24.17 -8.82 -4.58
N GLU A 159 -22.84 -8.85 -4.44
CA GLU A 159 -22.12 -8.16 -3.36
C GLU A 159 -22.27 -6.64 -3.46
N VAL A 160 -22.13 -6.08 -4.66
CA VAL A 160 -22.33 -4.63 -4.90
C VAL A 160 -23.79 -4.24 -4.62
N ALA A 161 -24.76 -5.05 -5.03
CA ALA A 161 -26.17 -4.81 -4.71
C ALA A 161 -26.43 -4.87 -3.20
N HIS A 162 -25.83 -5.84 -2.51
CA HIS A 162 -25.94 -5.98 -1.06
C HIS A 162 -25.32 -4.78 -0.32
N LEU A 163 -24.13 -4.34 -0.74
CA LEU A 163 -23.48 -3.17 -0.17
C LEU A 163 -24.25 -1.88 -0.45
N LYS A 164 -24.80 -1.73 -1.67
CA LYS A 164 -25.70 -0.62 -2.03
C LYS A 164 -26.90 -0.57 -1.08
N GLN A 165 -27.54 -1.72 -0.85
CA GLN A 165 -28.69 -1.82 0.04
C GLN A 165 -28.33 -1.45 1.49
N LEU A 166 -27.20 -1.94 2.01
CA LEU A 166 -26.73 -1.60 3.35
C LEU A 166 -26.46 -0.10 3.49
N LEU A 167 -25.82 0.50 2.48
CA LEU A 167 -25.52 1.93 2.46
C LEU A 167 -26.81 2.76 2.44
N GLU A 168 -27.78 2.41 1.60
CA GLU A 168 -29.09 3.07 1.56
C GLU A 168 -29.80 2.98 2.91
N GLN A 169 -29.78 1.80 3.56
CA GLN A 169 -30.34 1.63 4.90
C GLN A 169 -29.64 2.52 5.94
N LYS A 170 -28.31 2.62 5.89
CA LYS A 170 -27.54 3.47 6.83
C LYS A 170 -27.78 4.95 6.60
N ILE A 171 -27.86 5.37 5.35
CA ILE A 171 -28.22 6.75 4.99
C ILE A 171 -29.59 7.10 5.55
N LEU A 172 -30.60 6.23 5.36
CA LEU A 172 -31.94 6.44 5.93
C LEU A 172 -31.94 6.44 7.45
N GLN A 173 -31.10 5.62 8.11
CA GLN A 173 -30.95 5.64 9.57
C GLN A 173 -30.31 6.93 10.09
N CYS A 174 -29.34 7.49 9.36
CA CYS A 174 -28.60 8.67 9.79
C CYS A 174 -29.31 9.99 9.46
N VAL A 175 -29.87 10.10 8.25
CA VAL A 175 -30.47 11.34 7.73
C VAL A 175 -32.00 11.36 7.94
N GLY A 176 -32.62 10.18 8.11
CA GLY A 176 -34.05 10.08 8.37
C GLY A 176 -34.90 10.77 7.31
N THR A 177 -35.90 11.54 7.75
CA THR A 177 -36.80 12.33 6.88
C THR A 177 -36.27 13.71 6.54
N GLN A 178 -35.02 14.04 6.88
CA GLN A 178 -34.48 15.40 6.70
C GLN A 178 -33.98 15.67 5.28
N ALA A 179 -33.65 14.62 4.52
CA ALA A 179 -33.25 14.76 3.11
C ALA A 179 -34.28 14.10 2.19
N SER A 180 -34.63 14.79 1.12
CA SER A 180 -35.53 14.32 0.09
C SER A 180 -34.75 13.79 -1.12
N GLU A 181 -35.40 12.98 -1.97
CA GLU A 181 -34.78 12.52 -3.22
C GLU A 181 -34.91 13.54 -4.37
N HIS A 182 -35.22 14.81 -4.05
CA HIS A 182 -35.46 15.85 -5.06
C HIS A 182 -34.19 16.59 -5.43
N LEU A 183 -34.10 16.89 -6.72
CA LEU A 183 -33.09 17.70 -7.36
C LEU A 183 -33.76 18.76 -8.22
N PHE A 184 -33.01 19.82 -8.53
CA PHE A 184 -33.51 20.93 -9.32
C PHE A 184 -32.48 21.39 -10.34
N PHE A 185 -32.93 21.63 -11.57
CA PHE A 185 -32.18 22.34 -12.59
C PHE A 185 -32.68 23.79 -12.63
N PRO A 186 -31.91 24.77 -12.11
CA PRO A 186 -32.22 26.18 -12.25
C PRO A 186 -32.23 26.56 -13.73
N LEU A 187 -33.32 27.18 -14.18
CA LEU A 187 -33.48 27.69 -15.52
C LEU A 187 -34.52 28.81 -15.52
N GLU A 188 -34.07 30.06 -15.69
CA GLU A 188 -34.99 31.19 -15.76
C GLU A 188 -35.96 31.06 -16.93
N ASN A 189 -37.24 31.36 -16.69
CA ASN A 189 -38.32 31.22 -17.66
C ASN A 189 -38.47 29.79 -18.22
N ALA A 190 -38.17 28.76 -17.41
CA ALA A 190 -38.28 27.36 -17.82
C ALA A 190 -39.67 27.02 -18.39
N SER A 191 -40.75 27.61 -17.86
CA SER A 191 -42.11 27.43 -18.38
C SER A 191 -42.31 27.83 -19.84
N LYS A 192 -41.42 28.66 -20.40
CA LYS A 192 -41.42 29.05 -21.82
C LYS A 192 -40.40 28.29 -22.66
N LEU A 193 -39.36 27.75 -22.03
CA LEU A 193 -38.21 27.14 -22.69
C LEU A 193 -38.29 25.61 -22.74
N VAL A 194 -39.00 25.00 -21.79
CA VAL A 194 -39.08 23.54 -21.62
C VAL A 194 -40.49 23.09 -21.95
N ALA A 195 -40.64 22.37 -23.06
CA ALA A 195 -41.93 21.79 -23.48
C ALA A 195 -42.25 20.49 -22.72
N ASP A 196 -41.22 19.70 -22.43
CA ASP A 196 -41.32 18.42 -21.74
C ASP A 196 -40.23 18.33 -20.66
N ALA A 197 -40.65 18.37 -19.39
CA ALA A 197 -39.76 18.34 -18.24
C ALA A 197 -39.03 16.99 -18.10
N GLU A 198 -39.68 15.88 -18.45
CA GLU A 198 -39.10 14.55 -18.36
C GLU A 198 -38.01 14.37 -19.42
N LEU A 199 -38.31 14.73 -20.67
CA LEU A 199 -37.34 14.69 -21.75
C LEU A 199 -36.15 15.62 -21.47
N TYR A 200 -36.41 16.83 -20.94
CA TYR A 200 -35.37 17.78 -20.54
C TYR A 200 -34.41 17.17 -19.52
N VAL A 201 -34.93 16.66 -18.39
CA VAL A 201 -34.11 16.06 -17.33
C VAL A 201 -33.33 14.86 -17.84
N LYS A 202 -34.01 13.92 -18.53
CA LYS A 202 -33.37 12.71 -19.05
C LYS A 202 -32.26 13.04 -20.06
N SER A 203 -32.48 14.03 -20.93
CA SER A 203 -31.47 14.47 -21.90
C SER A 203 -30.24 15.08 -21.23
N ARG A 204 -30.40 15.89 -20.18
CA ARG A 204 -29.30 16.49 -19.42
C ARG A 204 -28.47 15.42 -18.70
N LEU A 205 -29.12 14.47 -18.03
CA LEU A 205 -28.41 13.35 -17.40
C LEU A 205 -27.67 12.49 -18.45
N PHE A 206 -28.27 12.27 -19.63
CA PHE A 206 -27.66 11.45 -20.68
C PHE A 206 -26.39 12.06 -21.31
N GLN A 207 -26.24 13.40 -21.25
CA GLN A 207 -25.05 14.11 -21.75
C GLN A 207 -23.78 13.75 -20.97
N VAL A 208 -23.91 13.40 -19.70
CA VAL A 208 -22.79 12.97 -18.85
C VAL A 208 -22.70 11.45 -18.88
N GLU A 209 -21.59 10.92 -19.41
CA GLU A 209 -21.42 9.47 -19.61
C GLU A 209 -21.65 8.67 -18.33
N ALA A 210 -21.10 9.13 -17.20
CA ALA A 210 -21.24 8.50 -15.90
C ALA A 210 -22.68 8.49 -15.34
N LEU A 211 -23.56 9.38 -15.82
CA LEU A 211 -24.94 9.50 -15.36
C LEU A 211 -25.96 8.76 -16.22
N ARG A 212 -25.58 8.29 -17.41
CA ARG A 212 -26.49 7.54 -18.32
C ARG A 212 -27.24 6.38 -17.65
N PRO A 213 -26.61 5.56 -16.76
CA PRO A 213 -27.32 4.49 -16.07
C PRO A 213 -28.46 4.97 -15.15
N LEU A 214 -28.41 6.23 -14.69
CA LEU A 214 -29.39 6.82 -13.76
C LEU A 214 -30.56 7.50 -14.47
N VAL A 215 -30.57 7.59 -15.81
CA VAL A 215 -31.65 8.22 -16.59
C VAL A 215 -33.00 7.56 -16.31
N ASN A 216 -33.01 6.24 -16.10
CA ASN A 216 -34.21 5.48 -15.76
C ASN A 216 -34.55 5.50 -14.26
N SER A 217 -33.68 6.06 -13.40
CA SER A 217 -33.94 6.27 -11.98
C SER A 217 -34.75 7.55 -11.71
N VAL A 218 -35.06 8.36 -12.73
CA VAL A 218 -35.93 9.53 -12.59
C VAL A 218 -37.39 9.07 -12.46
N VAL A 219 -38.01 9.35 -11.31
CA VAL A 219 -39.36 8.87 -10.97
C VAL A 219 -40.44 9.87 -11.40
N THR A 220 -40.24 11.13 -11.06
CA THR A 220 -41.17 12.22 -11.41
C THR A 220 -40.39 13.46 -11.80
N THR A 221 -41.00 14.27 -12.65
CA THR A 221 -40.52 15.62 -12.98
C THR A 221 -41.65 16.62 -12.82
N TYR A 222 -41.29 17.87 -12.57
CA TYR A 222 -42.21 18.99 -12.56
C TYR A 222 -41.54 20.23 -13.13
N LEU A 223 -42.36 21.05 -13.80
CA LEU A 223 -41.91 22.30 -14.40
C LEU A 223 -42.29 23.47 -13.48
N ALA A 224 -41.29 24.23 -13.04
CA ALA A 224 -41.48 25.48 -12.33
C ALA A 224 -41.19 26.67 -13.25
N HIS A 225 -41.49 27.89 -12.80
CA HIS A 225 -41.16 29.10 -13.57
C HIS A 225 -39.64 29.31 -13.70
N ASN A 226 -38.90 28.96 -12.65
CA ASN A 226 -37.47 29.20 -12.49
C ASN A 226 -36.60 27.93 -12.65
N GLY A 227 -37.18 26.83 -13.15
CA GLY A 227 -36.41 25.63 -13.39
C GLY A 227 -37.26 24.38 -13.56
N VAL A 228 -36.58 23.24 -13.57
CA VAL A 228 -37.20 21.92 -13.69
C VAL A 228 -36.77 21.08 -12.50
N GLY A 229 -37.72 20.67 -11.68
CA GLY A 229 -37.46 19.77 -10.56
C GLY A 229 -37.74 18.33 -10.91
N PHE A 230 -37.02 17.42 -10.26
CA PHE A 230 -37.18 15.99 -10.48
C PHE A 230 -36.83 15.18 -9.24
N ARG A 231 -37.40 13.98 -9.16
CA ARG A 231 -37.18 13.05 -8.05
C ARG A 231 -36.44 11.82 -8.53
N MET A 232 -35.39 11.44 -7.81
CA MET A 232 -34.66 10.19 -8.03
C MET A 232 -35.29 9.03 -7.28
N TYR A 233 -35.05 7.80 -7.73
CA TYR A 233 -35.62 6.60 -7.14
C TYR A 233 -35.12 6.35 -5.71
N THR A 234 -33.85 6.65 -5.43
CA THR A 234 -33.28 6.61 -4.07
C THR A 234 -32.47 7.86 -3.76
N LEU A 235 -32.26 8.14 -2.47
CA LEU A 235 -31.38 9.22 -2.02
C LEU A 235 -29.93 9.02 -2.52
N LEU A 236 -29.49 7.77 -2.65
CA LEU A 236 -28.18 7.46 -3.20
C LEU A 236 -28.08 7.82 -4.68
N ASP A 237 -29.15 7.63 -5.45
CA ASP A 237 -29.19 8.06 -6.85
C ASP A 237 -29.15 9.60 -6.96
N LYS A 238 -29.78 10.34 -6.03
CA LYS A 238 -29.60 11.80 -5.90
C LYS A 238 -28.13 12.18 -5.65
N PHE A 239 -27.46 11.56 -4.68
CA PHE A 239 -26.05 11.87 -4.38
C PHE A 239 -25.13 11.56 -5.55
N LYS A 240 -25.38 10.48 -6.29
CA LYS A 240 -24.61 10.18 -7.50
C LYS A 240 -24.79 11.25 -8.57
N VAL A 241 -26.00 11.79 -8.74
CA VAL A 241 -26.24 12.89 -9.70
C VAL A 241 -25.47 14.14 -9.32
N LEU A 242 -25.47 14.52 -8.04
CA LEU A 242 -24.73 15.69 -7.54
C LEU A 242 -23.21 15.52 -7.70
N GLU A 243 -22.68 14.35 -7.33
CA GLU A 243 -21.24 14.07 -7.37
C GLU A 243 -20.72 13.92 -8.80
N LEU A 244 -21.33 13.02 -9.60
CA LEU A 244 -20.87 12.72 -10.95
C LEU A 244 -21.24 13.82 -11.96
N GLY A 245 -22.25 14.64 -11.63
CA GLY A 245 -22.63 15.82 -12.40
C GLY A 245 -21.79 17.06 -12.10
N GLN A 246 -20.98 17.05 -11.03
CA GLN A 246 -20.23 18.22 -10.60
C GLN A 246 -19.30 18.73 -11.71
N GLY A 247 -19.42 20.00 -12.06
CA GLY A 247 -18.66 20.64 -13.13
C GLY A 247 -19.19 20.40 -14.56
N TYR A 248 -20.21 19.56 -14.72
CA TYR A 248 -20.86 19.28 -16.02
C TYR A 248 -22.33 19.71 -16.06
N LEU A 249 -23.03 19.63 -14.92
CA LEU A 249 -24.45 19.94 -14.78
C LEU A 249 -24.64 21.00 -13.70
N ASP A 250 -25.46 22.00 -14.01
CA ASP A 250 -25.92 23.01 -13.05
C ASP A 250 -27.08 22.47 -12.18
N VAL A 251 -27.02 21.21 -11.79
CA VAL A 251 -28.04 20.59 -10.93
C VAL A 251 -27.74 20.93 -9.48
N ILE A 252 -28.77 21.29 -8.72
CA ILE A 252 -28.65 21.61 -7.30
C ILE A 252 -29.50 20.67 -6.44
N ASP A 253 -29.06 20.53 -5.18
CA ASP A 253 -29.87 19.91 -4.15
C ASP A 253 -31.08 20.79 -3.84
N PHE A 254 -32.28 20.23 -3.99
CA PHE A 254 -33.51 20.96 -3.71
C PHE A 254 -33.69 21.27 -2.23
N ASP A 255 -33.18 20.42 -1.34
CA ASP A 255 -33.31 20.62 0.11
C ASP A 255 -32.48 21.85 0.54
N SER A 256 -31.25 21.99 0.03
CA SER A 256 -30.40 23.16 0.28
C SER A 256 -30.97 24.44 -0.34
N PHE A 257 -31.59 24.34 -1.52
CA PHE A 257 -32.24 25.49 -2.16
C PHE A 257 -33.39 26.06 -1.32
N LEU A 258 -34.17 25.21 -0.65
CA LEU A 258 -35.27 25.65 0.21
C LEU A 258 -34.76 26.31 1.50
N GLU A 259 -33.66 25.83 2.08
CA GLU A 259 -33.05 26.43 3.27
C GLU A 259 -32.51 27.84 3.00
N GLU A 260 -31.97 28.12 1.81
CA GLU A 260 -31.47 29.45 1.44
C GLU A 260 -32.58 30.46 1.08
N SER A 261 -33.80 29.97 0.84
CA SER A 261 -34.96 30.80 0.45
C SER A 261 -35.86 31.24 1.62
N ASN A 262 -35.54 30.80 2.84
CA ASN A 262 -36.18 31.20 4.10
C ASN A 262 -35.25 32.08 4.94
#